data_AF-A0A538L1Z6-F1
#
_entry.id   AF-A0A538L1Z6-F1
#
_cell.length_a   1.000
_cell.length_b   1.000
_cell.length_c   1.000
_cell.angle_alpha   90.00
_cell.angle_beta   90.00
_cell.angle_gamma   90.00
#
_symmetry.space_group_name_H-M   'P 1'
#
loop_
_entity.id
_entity.type
_entity.pdbx_description
1 polymer ?
#
loop_
_entity_poly.entity_id
_entity_poly.type
_entity_poly.pdbx_seq_one_letter_code
_entity_poly.pdbx_strand_id
1 'polypeptide(L)'
;MAKNVGRAERAVIGPVSIPDRVWVRERIVSNVMRDGAGWPLRGAITEAVRPGESDLSGKALWRIGSVALAGQIVLVNLIGAGAVVVIAAIVVPEPTNSPHIFLVNGLVAVGYVAIAVPVGVVLGIRGLWPLRDWLLEERPAALQEMRLVLYGPFRLLVLQLALWWAAAVLFGLLDTQYSGQLAMRVGVTVMLTGLVTASCAYLVAERLLRSPAARALAHGAPPRFAVPGVATRAVLAWAVGTGVLLAGLVAIGLLAVTDAAGVTVRNLGVAMIALGGTGIAVGLLAVILAARTTADPIAGLRRALVRVQEGDFDVRVPVYDGSQIGRLQLGFNEMVAGLAERERIREAFGTYVDPEVAAHILEEGVDAAGEEVEVTLMFIDVRDFTGFAEETPANEVVGAINRLFERIVPVIHAHGGPQLRHRRRGEHRRRSAVRVQRDRRRGQRRGSSRGSDPPDGRHGPAHRPHRGAVGRRSGGARGAPRVGAQGQA
;
A
#
# COMPACT_ATOMS: atom_id res chain seq x y z
N MET A 1 -72.61 6.66 -35.58
CA MET A 1 -72.43 8.14 -35.61
C MET A 1 -71.64 8.57 -34.38
N ALA A 2 -71.03 9.76 -34.41
CA ALA A 2 -70.00 10.17 -33.45
C ALA A 2 -70.53 10.58 -32.07
N LYS A 3 -69.67 10.43 -31.04
CA LYS A 3 -69.32 11.54 -30.12
C LYS A 3 -68.08 11.23 -29.26
N ASN A 4 -67.21 12.24 -29.19
CA ASN A 4 -66.21 12.60 -28.17
C ASN A 4 -65.74 11.54 -27.15
N VAL A 5 -64.45 11.23 -27.20
CA VAL A 5 -63.63 10.95 -26.00
C VAL A 5 -62.52 12.01 -25.96
N GLY A 6 -62.58 12.92 -25.00
CA GLY A 6 -61.53 13.94 -24.80
C GLY A 6 -60.28 13.31 -24.20
N ARG A 7 -59.10 13.67 -24.71
CA ARG A 7 -57.81 13.18 -24.19
C ARG A 7 -57.31 14.12 -23.09
N ALA A 8 -56.91 13.55 -21.95
CA ALA A 8 -56.54 14.31 -20.76
C ALA A 8 -55.27 15.17 -20.95
N GLU A 9 -55.18 16.24 -20.15
CA GLU A 9 -54.00 17.08 -20.04
C GLU A 9 -52.77 16.31 -19.53
N ARG A 10 -51.59 16.68 -20.03
CA ARG A 10 -50.30 16.62 -19.32
C ARG A 10 -49.29 17.48 -20.07
N ALA A 11 -48.94 18.62 -19.49
CA ALA A 11 -47.83 19.43 -19.99
C ALA A 11 -46.50 18.69 -19.73
N VAL A 12 -45.67 18.56 -20.75
CA VAL A 12 -44.30 18.04 -20.63
C VAL A 12 -43.36 19.23 -20.73
N ILE A 13 -42.79 19.64 -19.60
CA ILE A 13 -41.79 20.71 -19.53
C ILE A 13 -40.44 20.12 -20.02
N GLY A 14 -39.76 20.85 -20.91
CA GLY A 14 -38.48 20.41 -21.49
C GLY A 14 -37.31 20.44 -20.50
N PRO A 15 -36.20 19.74 -20.80
CA PRO A 15 -35.03 19.72 -19.93
C PRO A 15 -34.33 21.09 -19.90
N VAL A 16 -34.08 21.60 -18.69
CA VAL A 16 -33.29 22.82 -18.45
C VAL A 16 -31.81 22.45 -18.34
N SER A 17 -30.96 23.17 -19.07
CA SER A 17 -29.50 23.04 -18.96
C SER A 17 -28.96 23.75 -17.72
N ILE A 18 -28.01 23.12 -17.03
CA ILE A 18 -27.31 23.66 -15.86
C ILE A 18 -25.80 23.68 -16.18
N PRO A 19 -25.04 24.75 -15.87
CA PRO A 19 -23.62 24.83 -16.24
C PRO A 19 -22.69 23.94 -15.41
N ASP A 20 -21.61 23.46 -16.03
CA ASP A 20 -20.56 22.69 -15.37
C ASP A 20 -19.80 23.49 -14.30
N ARG A 21 -20.03 23.16 -13.01
CA ARG A 21 -19.05 23.20 -11.90
C ARG A 21 -19.61 22.56 -10.62
N VAL A 22 -18.71 22.16 -9.72
CA VAL A 22 -18.96 21.64 -8.35
C VAL A 22 -19.54 20.21 -8.24
N TRP A 23 -18.83 19.22 -8.78
CA TRP A 23 -19.01 17.79 -8.40
C TRP A 23 -18.08 17.33 -7.25
N VAL A 24 -17.94 18.15 -6.20
CA VAL A 24 -17.13 17.82 -5.00
C VAL A 24 -17.84 18.27 -3.70
N ARG A 25 -19.04 17.73 -3.40
CA ARG A 25 -19.60 17.86 -2.03
C ARG A 25 -20.67 16.86 -1.56
N GLU A 26 -21.45 16.23 -2.43
CA GLU A 26 -22.70 15.59 -1.98
C GLU A 26 -22.55 14.28 -1.18
N ARG A 27 -21.46 13.51 -1.33
CA ARG A 27 -21.26 12.26 -0.56
C ARG A 27 -20.90 12.47 0.92
N ILE A 28 -20.70 13.72 1.36
CA ILE A 28 -20.37 14.06 2.76
C ILE A 28 -21.60 14.47 3.57
N VAL A 29 -22.62 15.08 2.95
CA VAL A 29 -23.71 15.75 3.68
C VAL A 29 -24.81 14.78 4.15
N SER A 30 -25.09 13.71 3.40
CA SER A 30 -26.20 12.78 3.68
C SER A 30 -26.05 11.97 4.98
N ASN A 31 -24.84 11.88 5.54
CA ASN A 31 -24.58 11.17 6.81
C ASN A 31 -24.63 12.09 8.06
N VAL A 32 -24.80 13.41 7.90
CA VAL A 32 -24.78 14.37 9.03
C VAL A 32 -26.14 14.47 9.76
N MET A 33 -27.22 13.99 9.15
CA MET A 33 -28.61 14.13 9.63
C MET A 33 -29.23 12.82 10.16
N ARG A 34 -28.43 11.95 10.81
CA ARG A 34 -28.94 10.74 11.48
C ARG A 34 -28.36 10.55 12.89
N ASP A 35 -28.82 11.40 13.80
CA ASP A 35 -28.63 11.18 15.23
C ASP A 35 -29.24 9.85 15.68
N GLY A 36 -28.43 9.05 16.35
CA GLY A 36 -28.78 7.72 16.83
C GLY A 36 -27.56 7.07 17.49
N ALA A 37 -27.67 6.71 18.76
CA ALA A 37 -26.52 6.42 19.63
C ALA A 37 -25.65 5.20 19.24
N GLY A 38 -26.01 4.46 18.19
CA GLY A 38 -25.26 3.30 17.68
C GLY A 38 -24.10 3.63 16.71
N TRP A 39 -24.03 4.84 16.14
CA TRP A 39 -22.99 5.16 15.14
C TRP A 39 -21.53 5.11 15.65
N PRO A 40 -21.17 5.64 16.84
CA PRO A 40 -19.78 5.58 17.28
C PRO A 40 -19.36 4.16 17.67
N LEU A 41 -20.30 3.33 18.13
CA LEU A 41 -20.06 1.92 18.46
C LEU A 41 -19.73 1.10 17.21
N ARG A 42 -20.51 1.23 16.13
CA ARG A 42 -20.20 0.54 14.86
C ARG A 42 -18.86 1.00 14.29
N GLY A 43 -18.58 2.31 14.31
CA GLY A 43 -17.28 2.85 13.90
C GLY A 43 -16.12 2.26 14.72
N ALA A 44 -16.22 2.27 16.05
CA ALA A 44 -15.20 1.72 16.94
C ALA A 44 -15.01 0.20 16.79
N ILE A 45 -16.06 -0.57 16.51
CA ILE A 45 -15.98 -2.02 16.26
C ILE A 45 -15.30 -2.29 14.91
N THR A 46 -15.69 -1.59 13.83
CA THR A 46 -15.01 -1.70 12.54
C THR A 46 -13.53 -1.35 12.67
N GLU A 47 -13.21 -0.28 13.39
CA GLU A 47 -11.85 0.17 13.64
C GLU A 47 -11.03 -0.84 14.46
N ALA A 48 -11.63 -1.45 15.50
CA ALA A 48 -10.97 -2.48 16.30
C ALA A 48 -10.66 -3.75 15.49
N VAL A 49 -11.52 -4.12 14.54
CA VAL A 49 -11.37 -5.32 13.70
C VAL A 49 -10.51 -5.05 12.46
N ARG A 50 -10.62 -3.87 11.85
CA ARG A 50 -9.94 -3.43 10.62
C ARG A 50 -9.48 -1.97 10.72
N PRO A 51 -8.33 -1.70 11.40
CA PRO A 51 -7.84 -0.34 11.58
C PRO A 51 -7.58 0.37 10.25
N GLY A 52 -8.18 1.55 10.06
CA GLY A 52 -7.99 2.36 8.86
C GLY A 52 -8.91 2.04 7.67
N GLU A 53 -9.87 1.13 7.80
CA GLU A 53 -11.01 1.00 6.88
C GLU A 53 -12.21 1.88 7.31
N SER A 54 -12.04 2.85 8.23
CA SER A 54 -13.15 3.62 8.83
C SER A 54 -13.16 5.13 8.49
N ASP A 55 -14.32 5.61 8.03
CA ASP A 55 -14.62 7.02 7.71
C ASP A 55 -14.84 7.91 8.96
N LEU A 56 -14.22 7.57 10.09
CA LEU A 56 -14.35 8.36 11.33
C LEU A 56 -13.70 9.74 11.17
N SER A 57 -14.39 10.83 11.52
CA SER A 57 -13.74 12.14 11.69
C SER A 57 -12.54 12.02 12.64
N GLY A 58 -11.46 12.76 12.38
CA GLY A 58 -10.23 12.73 13.17
C GLY A 58 -10.46 13.10 14.64
N LYS A 59 -11.46 13.93 14.94
CA LYS A 59 -11.94 14.22 16.31
C LYS A 59 -12.50 12.97 17.02
N ALA A 60 -13.22 12.11 16.30
CA ALA A 60 -13.71 10.84 16.83
C ALA A 60 -12.58 9.82 16.97
N LEU A 61 -11.70 9.74 15.95
CA LEU A 61 -10.52 8.86 15.96
C LEU A 61 -9.59 9.17 17.15
N TRP A 62 -9.25 10.44 17.40
CA TRP A 62 -8.46 10.83 18.56
C TRP A 62 -9.17 10.49 19.88
N ARG A 63 -10.48 10.75 20.01
CA ARG A 63 -11.24 10.44 21.23
C ARG A 63 -11.22 8.95 21.55
N ILE A 64 -11.56 8.10 20.57
CA ILE A 64 -11.58 6.64 20.75
C ILE A 64 -10.15 6.12 20.98
N GLY A 65 -9.18 6.54 20.15
CA GLY A 65 -7.79 6.11 20.23
C GLY A 65 -7.10 6.49 21.54
N SER A 66 -7.26 7.73 22.02
CA SER A 66 -6.66 8.17 23.29
C SER A 66 -7.28 7.53 24.52
N VAL A 67 -8.59 7.26 24.54
CA VAL A 67 -9.25 6.50 25.63
C VAL A 67 -8.81 5.03 25.61
N ALA A 68 -8.77 4.40 24.43
CA ALA A 68 -8.25 3.03 24.29
C ALA A 68 -6.77 2.92 24.68
N LEU A 69 -5.96 3.92 24.34
CA LEU A 69 -4.55 3.99 24.70
C LEU A 69 -4.33 4.22 26.21
N ALA A 70 -5.12 5.09 26.83
CA ALA A 70 -5.13 5.26 28.28
C ALA A 70 -5.52 3.95 28.98
N GLY A 71 -6.63 3.34 28.56
CA GLY A 71 -7.15 2.10 29.13
C GLY A 71 -6.18 0.93 29.00
N GLN A 72 -5.50 0.77 27.86
CA GLN A 72 -4.55 -0.33 27.68
C GLN A 72 -3.26 -0.13 28.49
N ILE A 73 -2.75 1.12 28.60
CA ILE A 73 -1.63 1.43 29.49
C ILE A 73 -1.97 1.09 30.95
N VAL A 74 -3.16 1.49 31.43
CA VAL A 74 -3.62 1.16 32.79
C VAL A 74 -3.75 -0.35 32.96
N LEU A 75 -4.52 -1.02 32.09
CA LEU A 75 -4.83 -2.44 32.21
C LEU A 75 -3.58 -3.33 32.16
N VAL A 76 -2.69 -3.11 31.18
CA VAL A 76 -1.50 -3.94 31.00
C VAL A 76 -0.52 -3.75 32.17
N ASN A 77 -0.33 -2.52 32.68
CA ASN A 77 0.55 -2.29 33.82
C ASN A 77 -0.03 -2.75 35.16
N LEU A 78 -1.36 -2.72 35.35
CA LEU A 78 -2.00 -3.34 36.52
C LEU A 78 -1.88 -4.87 36.51
N ILE A 79 -2.03 -5.51 35.34
CA ILE A 79 -1.78 -6.95 35.18
C ILE A 79 -0.31 -7.28 35.48
N GLY A 80 0.64 -6.50 34.94
CA GLY A 80 2.07 -6.66 35.21
C GLY A 80 2.43 -6.50 36.69
N ALA A 81 1.88 -5.48 37.37
CA ALA A 81 2.09 -5.26 38.79
C ALA A 81 1.49 -6.41 39.64
N GLY A 82 0.28 -6.86 39.33
CA GLY A 82 -0.33 -8.03 39.96
C GLY A 82 0.48 -9.30 39.77
N ALA A 83 1.04 -9.50 38.58
CA ALA A 83 1.94 -10.62 38.29
C ALA A 83 3.24 -10.55 39.12
N VAL A 84 3.85 -9.38 39.31
CA VAL A 84 5.00 -9.22 40.23
C VAL A 84 4.62 -9.62 41.65
N VAL A 85 3.49 -9.13 42.20
CA VAL A 85 3.06 -9.46 43.57
C VAL A 85 2.86 -10.97 43.74
N VAL A 86 2.20 -11.62 42.77
CA VAL A 86 1.97 -13.07 42.77
C VAL A 86 3.29 -13.85 42.66
N ILE A 87 4.19 -13.46 41.74
CA ILE A 87 5.48 -14.13 41.57
C ILE A 87 6.35 -13.93 42.82
N ALA A 88 6.42 -12.74 43.40
CA ALA A 88 7.17 -12.47 44.62
C ALA A 88 6.65 -13.32 45.80
N ALA A 89 5.34 -13.34 46.03
CA ALA A 89 4.72 -14.13 47.10
C ALA A 89 4.90 -15.65 46.94
N ILE A 90 5.09 -16.15 45.71
CA ILE A 90 5.29 -17.58 45.41
C ILE A 90 6.76 -17.98 45.41
N VAL A 91 7.65 -17.14 44.87
CA VAL A 91 9.07 -17.45 44.64
C VAL A 91 9.94 -17.08 45.85
N VAL A 92 9.47 -16.18 46.72
CA VAL A 92 10.23 -15.68 47.89
C VAL A 92 9.59 -16.06 49.25
N PRO A 93 9.66 -17.34 49.66
CA PRO A 93 9.64 -17.69 51.08
C PRO A 93 11.07 -17.65 51.64
N GLU A 94 11.48 -16.51 52.22
CA GLU A 94 12.64 -16.48 53.12
C GLU A 94 12.25 -17.01 54.52
N PRO A 95 13.17 -17.64 55.28
CA PRO A 95 12.90 -18.10 56.65
C PRO A 95 12.65 -16.93 57.62
N THR A 96 13.18 -15.75 57.29
CA THR A 96 12.85 -14.43 57.86
C THR A 96 11.45 -13.97 57.45
N ASN A 97 10.45 -14.78 57.81
CA ASN A 97 9.04 -14.61 57.43
C ASN A 97 8.35 -13.50 58.25
N SER A 98 8.92 -12.29 58.17
CA SER A 98 8.48 -11.08 58.86
C SER A 98 7.36 -10.40 58.08
N PRO A 99 6.12 -10.33 58.60
CA PRO A 99 4.99 -9.69 57.89
C PRO A 99 5.27 -8.22 57.53
N HIS A 100 6.16 -7.56 58.29
CA HIS A 100 6.68 -6.23 58.00
C HIS A 100 7.27 -6.09 56.59
N ILE A 101 8.08 -7.04 56.10
CA ILE A 101 8.75 -6.93 54.80
C ILE A 101 7.70 -7.00 53.67
N PHE A 102 6.78 -7.96 53.74
CA PHE A 102 5.65 -8.06 52.80
C PHE A 102 4.74 -6.83 52.86
N LEU A 103 4.47 -6.28 54.06
CA LEU A 103 3.66 -5.08 54.23
C LEU A 103 4.34 -3.84 53.63
N VAL A 104 5.63 -3.63 53.90
CA VAL A 104 6.40 -2.50 53.35
C VAL A 104 6.49 -2.60 51.83
N ASN A 105 6.88 -3.75 51.27
CA ASN A 105 6.95 -3.92 49.82
C ASN A 105 5.56 -3.82 49.16
N GLY A 106 4.51 -4.30 49.81
CA GLY A 106 3.13 -4.13 49.35
C GLY A 106 2.68 -2.66 49.33
N LEU A 107 2.94 -1.90 50.39
CA LEU A 107 2.61 -0.47 50.48
C LEU A 107 3.43 0.36 49.48
N VAL A 108 4.72 0.07 49.33
CA VAL A 108 5.58 0.73 48.32
C VAL A 108 5.13 0.37 46.91
N ALA A 109 4.69 -0.87 46.63
CA ALA A 109 4.14 -1.26 45.33
C ALA A 109 2.83 -0.53 45.02
N VAL A 110 1.90 -0.45 45.97
CA VAL A 110 0.64 0.30 45.80
C VAL A 110 0.93 1.79 45.56
N GLY A 111 1.80 2.41 46.36
CA GLY A 111 2.21 3.80 46.19
C GLY A 111 2.93 4.05 44.86
N TYR A 112 3.83 3.16 44.45
CA TYR A 112 4.53 3.26 43.17
C TYR A 112 3.57 3.16 41.99
N VAL A 113 2.68 2.16 41.98
CA VAL A 113 1.67 1.98 40.90
C VAL A 113 0.72 3.18 40.84
N ALA A 114 0.29 3.71 41.99
CA ALA A 114 -0.59 4.88 42.07
C ALA A 114 0.04 6.18 41.52
N ILE A 115 1.38 6.26 41.45
CA ILE A 115 2.10 7.39 40.84
C ILE A 115 2.49 7.07 39.38
N ALA A 116 3.14 5.92 39.16
CA ALA A 116 3.72 5.54 37.88
C ALA A 116 2.67 5.31 36.78
N VAL A 117 1.48 4.78 37.10
CA VAL A 117 0.42 4.57 36.09
C VAL A 117 -0.16 5.91 35.62
N PRO A 118 -0.60 6.85 36.49
CA PRO A 118 -0.99 8.20 36.06
C PRO A 118 0.13 8.95 35.32
N VAL A 119 1.38 8.87 35.78
CA VAL A 119 2.53 9.50 35.09
C VAL A 119 2.72 8.90 33.70
N GLY A 120 2.69 7.57 33.55
CA GLY A 120 2.80 6.89 32.26
C GLY A 120 1.68 7.23 31.29
N VAL A 121 0.43 7.31 31.76
CA VAL A 121 -0.73 7.74 30.95
C VAL A 121 -0.58 9.21 30.54
N VAL A 122 -0.26 10.11 31.47
CA VAL A 122 -0.15 11.55 31.20
C VAL A 122 1.01 11.86 30.25
N LEU A 123 2.20 11.29 30.47
CA LEU A 123 3.35 11.49 29.60
C LEU A 123 3.17 10.80 28.24
N GLY A 124 2.59 9.59 28.21
CA GLY A 124 2.30 8.86 26.97
C GLY A 124 1.32 9.60 26.07
N ILE A 125 0.24 10.15 26.62
CA ILE A 125 -0.76 10.92 25.85
C ILE A 125 -0.21 12.30 25.47
N ARG A 126 0.50 13.00 26.37
CA ARG A 126 1.15 14.29 26.04
C ARG A 126 2.21 14.14 24.94
N GLY A 127 2.97 13.06 24.96
CA GLY A 127 3.93 12.72 23.90
C GLY A 127 3.30 12.54 22.51
N LEU A 128 1.98 12.37 22.43
CA LEU A 128 1.18 12.26 21.21
C LEU A 128 0.27 13.47 20.94
N TRP A 129 0.34 14.56 21.71
CA TRP A 129 -0.52 15.75 21.49
C TRP A 129 -0.44 16.36 20.08
N PRO A 130 0.71 16.44 19.38
CA PRO A 130 0.74 16.91 17.99
C PRO A 130 -0.12 16.05 17.03
N LEU A 131 -0.38 14.78 17.38
CA LEU A 131 -1.30 13.92 16.65
C LEU A 131 -2.76 14.36 16.81
N ARG A 132 -3.15 14.79 18.02
CA ARG A 132 -4.49 15.33 18.31
C ARG A 132 -4.77 16.51 17.41
N ASP A 133 -3.84 17.46 17.37
CA ASP A 133 -4.07 18.76 16.73
C ASP A 133 -4.17 18.59 15.21
N TRP A 134 -3.25 17.81 14.61
CA TRP A 134 -3.38 17.38 13.21
C TRP A 134 -4.69 16.62 12.90
N LEU A 135 -5.12 15.68 13.78
CA LEU A 135 -6.39 14.95 13.60
C LEU A 135 -7.63 15.85 13.79
N LEU A 136 -7.54 16.96 14.51
CA LEU A 136 -8.63 17.93 14.65
C LEU A 136 -8.68 18.90 13.45
N GLU A 137 -7.54 19.17 12.81
CA GLU A 137 -7.42 20.02 11.63
C GLU A 137 -7.81 19.29 10.32
N GLU A 138 -7.84 17.95 10.32
CA GLU A 138 -8.17 17.05 9.19
C GLU A 138 -7.39 17.32 7.88
N ARG A 139 -6.27 18.05 7.96
CA ARG A 139 -5.36 18.39 6.85
C ARG A 139 -4.40 17.23 6.48
N PRO A 140 -3.67 17.31 5.35
CA PRO A 140 -2.54 16.42 5.09
C PRO A 140 -1.50 16.44 6.22
N ALA A 141 -0.96 15.26 6.56
CA ALA A 141 0.10 15.12 7.57
C ALA A 141 1.41 15.68 7.05
N ALA A 142 2.13 16.44 7.88
CA ALA A 142 3.52 16.77 7.59
C ALA A 142 4.48 15.71 8.15
N LEU A 143 5.75 15.86 7.80
CA LEU A 143 6.80 14.86 8.04
C LEU A 143 7.07 14.60 9.54
N GLN A 144 6.64 15.49 10.44
CA GLN A 144 6.79 15.32 11.89
C GLN A 144 5.69 14.41 12.45
N GLU A 145 4.45 14.62 12.01
CA GLU A 145 3.26 13.85 12.41
C GLU A 145 3.33 12.43 11.86
N MET A 146 3.73 12.26 10.59
CA MET A 146 4.02 10.94 10.00
C MET A 146 5.03 10.15 10.85
N ARG A 147 6.14 10.79 11.26
CA ARG A 147 7.14 10.18 12.16
C ARG A 147 6.55 9.90 13.54
N LEU A 148 5.74 10.80 14.09
CA LEU A 148 5.16 10.66 15.42
C LEU A 148 4.18 9.47 15.50
N VAL A 149 3.40 9.21 14.45
CA VAL A 149 2.59 8.00 14.37
C VAL A 149 3.47 6.75 14.33
N LEU A 150 4.40 6.70 13.37
CA LEU A 150 5.20 5.50 13.08
C LEU A 150 6.14 5.11 14.23
N TYR A 151 6.71 6.08 14.95
CA TYR A 151 7.57 5.84 16.12
C TYR A 151 6.82 5.98 17.46
N GLY A 152 5.52 6.29 17.45
CA GLY A 152 4.67 6.41 18.64
C GLY A 152 4.68 5.16 19.53
N PRO A 153 4.50 3.94 19.00
CA PRO A 153 4.58 2.71 19.79
C PRO A 153 5.94 2.54 20.46
N PHE A 154 7.03 2.87 19.77
CA PHE A 154 8.38 2.75 20.32
C PHE A 154 8.66 3.79 21.42
N ARG A 155 8.16 5.02 21.29
CA ARG A 155 8.19 6.02 22.38
C ARG A 155 7.47 5.52 23.63
N LEU A 156 6.32 4.88 23.47
CA LEU A 156 5.54 4.31 24.58
C LEU A 156 6.21 3.06 25.20
N LEU A 157 6.94 2.28 24.41
CA LEU A 157 7.79 1.19 24.90
C LEU A 157 8.91 1.73 25.77
N VAL A 158 9.67 2.71 25.29
CA VAL A 158 10.79 3.33 26.03
C VAL A 158 10.30 3.98 27.34
N LEU A 159 9.17 4.69 27.32
CA LEU A 159 8.56 5.27 28.53
C LEU A 159 8.20 4.20 29.57
N GLN A 160 7.59 3.09 29.14
CA GLN A 160 7.21 2.02 30.06
C GLN A 160 8.41 1.23 30.57
N LEU A 161 9.42 0.96 29.73
CA LEU A 161 10.68 0.36 30.18
C LEU A 161 11.39 1.24 31.21
N ALA A 162 11.42 2.56 31.01
CA ALA A 162 11.99 3.49 31.99
C ALA A 162 11.25 3.45 33.34
N LEU A 163 9.91 3.40 33.34
CA LEU A 163 9.12 3.25 34.56
C LEU A 163 9.31 1.88 35.23
N TRP A 164 9.41 0.80 34.46
CA TRP A 164 9.64 -0.55 35.00
C TRP A 164 11.06 -0.77 35.52
N TRP A 165 12.06 -0.13 34.90
CA TRP A 165 13.45 -0.18 35.40
C TRP A 165 13.64 0.73 36.61
N ALA A 166 12.97 1.89 36.67
CA ALA A 166 12.90 2.69 37.89
C ALA A 166 12.26 1.92 39.06
N ALA A 167 11.23 1.10 38.79
CA ALA A 167 10.66 0.18 39.78
C ALA A 167 11.68 -0.90 40.21
N ALA A 168 12.36 -1.55 39.25
CA ALA A 168 13.34 -2.59 39.54
C ALA A 168 14.52 -2.06 40.39
N VAL A 169 14.98 -0.83 40.13
CA VAL A 169 15.99 -0.14 40.94
C VAL A 169 15.43 0.24 42.32
N LEU A 170 14.22 0.76 42.41
CA LEU A 170 13.59 1.12 43.69
C LEU A 170 13.45 -0.09 44.63
N PHE A 171 12.87 -1.20 44.14
CA PHE A 171 12.72 -2.42 44.94
C PHE A 171 14.06 -3.08 45.24
N GLY A 172 14.95 -3.19 44.25
CA GLY A 172 16.29 -3.71 44.45
C GLY A 172 17.05 -2.95 45.56
N LEU A 173 17.01 -1.62 45.55
CA LEU A 173 17.63 -0.79 46.60
C LEU A 173 16.93 -0.95 47.96
N LEU A 174 15.59 -0.92 48.00
CA LEU A 174 14.81 -1.09 49.23
C LEU A 174 15.13 -2.44 49.92
N ASP A 175 15.15 -3.52 49.15
CA ASP A 175 15.39 -4.87 49.67
C ASP A 175 16.85 -5.11 50.11
N THR A 176 17.83 -4.31 49.67
CA THR A 176 19.22 -4.41 50.19
C THR A 176 19.31 -4.18 51.70
N GLN A 177 18.33 -3.48 52.29
CA GLN A 177 18.26 -3.23 53.73
C GLN A 177 17.91 -4.49 54.54
N TYR A 178 17.35 -5.52 53.88
CA TYR A 178 16.98 -6.79 54.52
C TYR A 178 17.90 -7.94 54.06
N SER A 179 18.11 -8.09 52.75
CA SER A 179 18.80 -9.25 52.17
C SER A 179 19.27 -8.93 50.75
N GLY A 180 20.58 -9.08 50.48
CA GLY A 180 21.13 -8.93 49.12
C GLY A 180 20.57 -9.97 48.13
N GLN A 181 20.13 -11.13 48.64
CA GLN A 181 19.48 -12.18 47.84
C GLN A 181 18.04 -11.77 47.49
N LEU A 182 17.31 -11.19 48.44
CA LEU A 182 15.97 -10.61 48.22
C LEU A 182 16.04 -9.51 47.16
N ALA A 183 16.97 -8.56 47.30
CA ALA A 183 17.20 -7.46 46.36
C ALA A 183 17.43 -7.96 44.92
N MET A 184 18.30 -8.97 44.75
CA MET A 184 18.56 -9.55 43.44
C MET A 184 17.31 -10.24 42.86
N ARG A 185 16.59 -11.02 43.67
CA ARG A 185 15.37 -11.75 43.25
C ARG A 185 14.25 -10.80 42.82
N VAL A 186 13.90 -9.83 43.67
CA VAL A 186 12.79 -8.90 43.41
C VAL A 186 13.16 -7.95 42.27
N GLY A 187 14.37 -7.40 42.25
CA GLY A 187 14.86 -6.55 41.16
C GLY A 187 14.80 -7.26 39.79
N VAL A 188 15.28 -8.50 39.69
CA VAL A 188 15.21 -9.30 38.45
C VAL A 188 13.77 -9.63 38.08
N THR A 189 12.91 -10.00 39.05
CA THR A 189 11.49 -10.29 38.80
C THR A 189 10.74 -9.08 38.26
N VAL A 190 10.94 -7.90 38.85
CA VAL A 190 10.35 -6.62 38.40
C VAL A 190 10.87 -6.26 37.01
N MET A 191 12.18 -6.37 36.77
CA MET A 191 12.80 -6.06 35.47
C MET A 191 12.24 -6.94 34.33
N LEU A 192 12.19 -8.26 34.53
CA LEU A 192 11.72 -9.20 33.50
C LEU A 192 10.21 -9.08 33.27
N THR A 193 9.42 -8.97 34.35
CA THR A 193 7.96 -8.77 34.22
C THR A 193 7.65 -7.45 33.52
N GLY A 194 8.43 -6.39 33.80
CA GLY A 194 8.32 -5.11 33.12
C GLY A 194 8.67 -5.15 31.64
N LEU A 195 9.67 -5.93 31.26
CA LEU A 195 10.03 -6.13 29.85
C LEU A 195 8.92 -6.85 29.06
N VAL A 196 8.26 -7.86 29.65
CA VAL A 196 7.04 -8.48 29.08
C VAL A 196 5.92 -7.44 28.98
N THR A 197 5.61 -6.76 30.08
CA THR A 197 4.50 -5.80 30.23
C THR A 197 4.58 -4.64 29.23
N ALA A 198 5.72 -3.95 29.17
CA ALA A 198 5.95 -2.82 28.26
C ALA A 198 5.86 -3.24 26.79
N SER A 199 6.26 -4.47 26.47
CA SER A 199 6.26 -5.01 25.10
C SER A 199 4.87 -5.52 24.68
N CYS A 200 4.06 -6.06 25.58
CA CYS A 200 2.64 -6.29 25.34
C CYS A 200 1.91 -4.96 25.04
N ALA A 201 2.19 -3.92 25.82
CA ALA A 201 1.64 -2.58 25.59
C ALA A 201 2.14 -1.93 24.28
N TYR A 202 3.37 -2.23 23.83
CA TYR A 202 3.87 -1.88 22.49
C TYR A 202 3.02 -2.51 21.38
N LEU A 203 2.74 -3.81 21.44
CA LEU A 203 1.97 -4.51 20.39
C LEU A 203 0.53 -3.96 20.29
N VAL A 204 -0.08 -3.60 21.43
CA VAL A 204 -1.40 -2.96 21.46
C VAL A 204 -1.33 -1.51 20.96
N ALA A 205 -0.30 -0.74 21.33
CA ALA A 205 -0.09 0.62 20.85
C ALA A 205 0.16 0.67 19.33
N GLU A 206 0.93 -0.27 18.78
CA GLU A 206 1.14 -0.40 17.33
C GLU A 206 -0.17 -0.69 16.61
N ARG A 207 -1.04 -1.55 17.16
CA ARG A 207 -2.38 -1.79 16.59
C ARG A 207 -3.29 -0.55 16.64
N LEU A 208 -3.30 0.18 17.75
CA LEU A 208 -4.15 1.38 17.93
C LEU A 208 -3.70 2.57 17.06
N LEU A 209 -2.41 2.68 16.74
CA LEU A 209 -1.87 3.77 15.93
C LEU A 209 -1.92 3.52 14.40
N ARG A 210 -2.40 2.35 13.95
CA ARG A 210 -2.52 2.02 12.50
C ARG A 210 -3.43 2.95 11.72
N SER A 211 -4.59 3.33 12.24
CA SER A 211 -5.53 4.17 11.49
C SER A 211 -5.09 5.63 11.37
N PRO A 212 -4.49 6.24 12.42
CA PRO A 212 -3.69 7.45 12.25
C PRO A 212 -2.57 7.28 11.20
N ALA A 213 -1.95 6.10 11.10
CA ALA A 213 -0.91 5.85 10.09
C ALA A 213 -1.49 5.79 8.67
N ALA A 214 -2.60 5.07 8.49
CA ALA A 214 -3.36 5.02 7.24
C ALA A 214 -3.69 6.43 6.73
N ARG A 215 -4.20 7.28 7.63
CA ARG A 215 -4.60 8.65 7.32
C ARG A 215 -3.41 9.59 7.06
N ALA A 216 -2.30 9.39 7.76
CA ALA A 216 -1.08 10.15 7.54
C ALA A 216 -0.41 9.81 6.20
N LEU A 217 -0.40 8.53 5.81
CA LEU A 217 0.25 8.04 4.59
C LEU A 217 -0.65 8.05 3.34
N ALA A 218 -1.97 8.28 3.50
CA ALA A 218 -2.94 8.35 2.39
C ALA A 218 -2.59 9.38 1.29
N HIS A 219 -1.85 10.43 1.65
CA HIS A 219 -1.41 11.50 0.74
C HIS A 219 0.02 11.29 0.20
N GLY A 220 0.63 10.13 0.46
CA GLY A 220 1.99 9.77 0.07
C GLY A 220 2.89 9.43 1.26
N ALA A 221 3.87 8.57 1.03
CA ALA A 221 4.86 8.17 2.02
C ALA A 221 6.25 8.73 1.67
N PRO A 222 6.93 9.45 2.60
CA PRO A 222 8.33 9.81 2.45
C PRO A 222 9.24 8.64 2.04
N PRO A 223 10.23 8.86 1.15
CA PRO A 223 10.94 7.79 0.44
C PRO A 223 11.86 6.92 1.32
N ARG A 224 12.05 7.26 2.61
CA ARG A 224 12.79 6.47 3.59
C ARG A 224 12.16 6.59 4.98
N PHE A 225 11.49 5.52 5.43
CA PHE A 225 11.25 5.26 6.85
C PHE A 225 12.02 4.01 7.28
N ALA A 226 12.59 4.05 8.48
CA ALA A 226 13.28 2.93 9.12
C ALA A 226 12.49 2.46 10.35
N VAL A 227 11.23 2.07 10.12
CA VAL A 227 10.39 1.46 11.17
C VAL A 227 10.80 -0.01 11.41
N PRO A 228 10.44 -0.61 12.56
CA PRO A 228 10.59 -2.04 12.79
C PRO A 228 10.04 -2.88 11.63
N GLY A 229 10.89 -3.74 11.07
CA GLY A 229 10.50 -4.63 9.98
C GLY A 229 9.67 -5.81 10.49
N VAL A 230 9.13 -6.60 9.56
CA VAL A 230 8.40 -7.86 9.89
C VAL A 230 9.25 -8.77 10.80
N ALA A 231 10.55 -8.92 10.49
CA ALA A 231 11.49 -9.66 11.32
C ALA A 231 11.65 -9.05 12.73
N THR A 232 11.69 -7.72 12.87
CA THR A 232 11.76 -7.04 14.17
C THR A 232 10.51 -7.30 15.01
N ARG A 233 9.32 -7.26 14.39
CA ARG A 233 8.05 -7.62 15.06
C ARG A 233 8.03 -9.08 15.51
N ALA A 234 8.52 -9.99 14.68
CA ALA A 234 8.62 -11.41 15.03
C ALA A 234 9.61 -11.68 16.18
N VAL A 235 10.78 -11.03 16.17
CA VAL A 235 11.77 -11.13 17.26
C VAL A 235 11.22 -10.53 18.56
N LEU A 236 10.51 -9.40 18.52
CA LEU A 236 9.84 -8.84 19.69
C LEU A 236 8.77 -9.79 20.24
N ALA A 237 7.91 -10.36 19.38
CA ALA A 237 6.89 -11.31 19.79
C ALA A 237 7.47 -12.60 20.41
N TRP A 238 8.57 -13.13 19.85
CA TRP A 238 9.31 -14.24 20.43
C TRP A 238 9.96 -13.88 21.78
N ALA A 239 10.57 -12.70 21.89
CA ALA A 239 11.20 -12.24 23.12
C ALA A 239 10.17 -12.16 24.26
N VAL A 240 9.00 -11.55 24.00
CA VAL A 240 7.88 -11.47 24.95
C VAL A 240 7.31 -12.84 25.29
N GLY A 241 7.03 -13.64 24.27
CA GLY A 241 6.32 -14.90 24.41
C GLY A 241 7.16 -16.06 24.96
N THR A 242 8.48 -15.97 24.87
CA THR A 242 9.37 -17.11 25.14
C THR A 242 10.72 -16.65 25.69
N GLY A 243 11.42 -15.74 25.01
CA GLY A 243 12.79 -15.34 25.38
C GLY A 243 12.93 -14.85 26.83
N VAL A 244 12.08 -13.92 27.26
CA VAL A 244 12.13 -13.31 28.61
C VAL A 244 11.68 -14.28 29.70
N LEU A 245 10.74 -15.18 29.39
CA LEU A 245 10.21 -16.16 30.35
C LEU A 245 11.16 -17.36 30.51
N LEU A 246 11.84 -17.78 29.45
CA LEU A 246 12.98 -18.69 29.54
C LEU A 246 14.16 -18.06 30.29
N ALA A 247 14.46 -16.77 30.06
CA ALA A 247 15.49 -16.06 30.81
C ALA A 247 15.16 -15.99 32.31
N GLY A 248 13.89 -15.73 32.68
CA GLY A 248 13.42 -15.79 34.07
C GLY A 248 13.53 -17.19 34.68
N LEU A 249 13.17 -18.23 33.93
CA LEU A 249 13.32 -19.62 34.37
C LEU A 249 14.80 -20.00 34.58
N VAL A 250 15.69 -19.61 33.67
CA VAL A 250 17.14 -19.83 33.79
C VAL A 250 17.72 -19.05 34.98
N ALA A 251 17.27 -17.82 35.22
CA ALA A 251 17.71 -17.03 36.38
C ALA A 251 17.30 -17.70 37.71
N ILE A 252 16.05 -18.16 37.84
CA ILE A 252 15.59 -18.90 39.03
C ILE A 252 16.34 -20.23 39.19
N GLY A 253 16.58 -20.95 38.09
CA GLY A 253 17.37 -22.18 38.09
C GLY A 253 18.82 -21.97 38.54
N LEU A 254 19.48 -20.91 38.08
CA LEU A 254 20.84 -20.56 38.50
C LEU A 254 20.91 -20.18 39.99
N LEU A 255 19.95 -19.39 40.47
CA LEU A 255 19.82 -19.07 41.90
C LEU A 255 19.59 -20.31 42.76
N ALA A 256 18.86 -21.32 42.26
CA ALA A 256 18.72 -22.61 42.94
C ALA A 256 20.02 -23.43 42.94
N VAL A 257 20.72 -23.54 41.80
CA VAL A 257 21.97 -24.33 41.67
C VAL A 257 23.11 -23.77 42.52
N THR A 258 23.17 -22.45 42.72
CA THR A 258 24.19 -21.81 43.57
C THR A 258 23.92 -21.89 45.07
N ASP A 259 22.75 -22.39 45.48
CA ASP A 259 22.20 -22.34 46.86
C ASP A 259 22.15 -20.93 47.52
N ALA A 260 22.56 -19.88 46.80
CA ALA A 260 22.67 -18.48 47.24
C ALA A 260 21.30 -17.78 47.38
N ALA A 261 20.29 -18.53 47.80
CA ALA A 261 18.89 -18.19 47.76
C ALA A 261 17.99 -19.14 48.60
N GLY A 262 18.42 -20.37 48.92
CA GLY A 262 17.58 -21.34 49.63
C GLY A 262 16.29 -21.73 48.87
N VAL A 263 16.36 -21.92 47.55
CA VAL A 263 15.18 -22.24 46.72
C VAL A 263 14.76 -23.69 46.96
N THR A 264 13.64 -23.90 47.65
CA THR A 264 13.10 -25.26 47.80
C THR A 264 12.63 -25.83 46.46
N VAL A 265 12.68 -27.16 46.30
CA VAL A 265 12.15 -27.88 45.12
C VAL A 265 10.69 -27.53 44.85
N ARG A 266 9.89 -27.29 45.90
CA ARG A 266 8.50 -26.82 45.77
C ARG A 266 8.42 -25.43 45.16
N ASN A 267 9.24 -24.48 45.61
CA ASN A 267 9.27 -23.11 45.08
C ASN A 267 9.69 -23.11 43.61
N LEU A 268 10.72 -23.89 43.26
CA LEU A 268 11.17 -24.09 41.88
C LEU A 268 10.07 -24.70 41.00
N GLY A 269 9.38 -25.74 41.48
CA GLY A 269 8.28 -26.38 40.76
C GLY A 269 7.08 -25.46 40.52
N VAL A 270 6.67 -24.66 41.51
CA VAL A 270 5.58 -23.67 41.31
C VAL A 270 6.04 -22.53 40.40
N ALA A 271 7.30 -22.07 40.49
CA ALA A 271 7.87 -21.09 39.56
C ALA A 271 7.89 -21.60 38.11
N MET A 272 8.27 -22.86 37.90
CA MET A 272 8.22 -23.53 36.59
C MET A 272 6.80 -23.59 36.02
N ILE A 273 5.81 -23.98 36.84
CA ILE A 273 4.41 -24.06 36.43
C ILE A 273 3.84 -22.67 36.12
N ALA A 274 4.14 -21.67 36.96
CA ALA A 274 3.69 -20.30 36.77
C ALA A 274 4.30 -19.67 35.51
N LEU A 275 5.63 -19.65 35.38
CA LEU A 275 6.31 -19.09 34.20
C LEU A 275 5.99 -19.86 32.91
N GLY A 276 5.88 -21.19 32.98
CA GLY A 276 5.51 -22.03 31.85
C GLY A 276 4.08 -21.78 31.38
N GLY A 277 3.11 -21.75 32.31
CA GLY A 277 1.71 -21.43 32.01
C GLY A 277 1.55 -20.00 31.47
N THR A 278 2.24 -19.02 32.07
CA THR A 278 2.29 -17.64 31.54
C THR A 278 2.91 -17.61 30.15
N GLY A 279 3.98 -18.36 29.89
CA GLY A 279 4.64 -18.43 28.57
C GLY A 279 3.78 -19.06 27.49
N ILE A 280 3.01 -20.10 27.82
CA ILE A 280 2.04 -20.68 26.90
C ILE A 280 0.95 -19.64 26.55
N ALA A 281 0.38 -18.96 27.55
CA ALA A 281 -0.68 -17.98 27.33
C ALA A 281 -0.20 -16.70 26.61
N VAL A 282 0.85 -16.06 27.11
CA VAL A 282 1.43 -14.81 26.57
C VAL A 282 2.13 -15.08 25.24
N GLY A 283 2.81 -16.22 25.09
CA GLY A 283 3.46 -16.60 23.84
C GLY A 283 2.48 -16.92 22.72
N LEU A 284 1.43 -17.69 23.00
CA LEU A 284 0.36 -17.91 22.03
C LEU A 284 -0.29 -16.58 21.62
N LEU A 285 -0.57 -15.69 22.58
CA LEU A 285 -1.13 -14.36 22.30
C LEU A 285 -0.18 -13.50 21.44
N ALA A 286 1.10 -13.42 21.79
CA ALA A 286 2.10 -12.65 21.06
C ALA A 286 2.30 -13.17 19.62
N VAL A 287 2.36 -14.49 19.44
CA VAL A 287 2.43 -15.13 18.11
C VAL A 287 1.17 -14.88 17.30
N ILE A 288 -0.04 -14.97 17.88
CA ILE A 288 -1.30 -14.65 17.19
C ILE A 288 -1.35 -13.18 16.76
N LEU A 289 -0.92 -12.25 17.61
CA LEU A 289 -0.83 -10.84 17.23
C LEU A 289 0.18 -10.64 16.09
N ALA A 290 1.41 -11.14 16.23
CA ALA A 290 2.46 -11.00 15.22
C ALA A 290 2.06 -11.61 13.86
N ALA A 291 1.47 -12.81 13.87
CA ALA A 291 0.93 -13.46 12.67
C ALA A 291 -0.11 -12.58 11.98
N ARG A 292 -1.10 -12.05 12.71
CA ARG A 292 -2.11 -11.12 12.16
C ARG A 292 -1.49 -9.83 11.63
N THR A 293 -0.50 -9.25 12.34
CA THR A 293 0.22 -8.05 11.85
C THR A 293 0.87 -8.24 10.48
N THR A 294 1.22 -9.48 10.13
CA THR A 294 1.86 -9.84 8.86
C THR A 294 0.86 -10.34 7.81
N ALA A 295 -0.14 -11.13 8.24
CA ALA A 295 -1.11 -11.78 7.36
C ALA A 295 -2.24 -10.85 6.90
N ASP A 296 -2.76 -9.97 7.77
CA ASP A 296 -3.91 -9.11 7.45
C ASP A 296 -3.62 -8.16 6.24
N PRO A 297 -2.44 -7.51 6.13
CA PRO A 297 -2.10 -6.69 4.95
C PRO A 297 -1.98 -7.52 3.67
N ILE A 298 -1.40 -8.72 3.74
CA ILE A 298 -1.22 -9.63 2.61
C ILE A 298 -2.58 -10.16 2.12
N ALA A 299 -3.48 -10.49 3.05
CA ALA A 299 -4.87 -10.85 2.75
C ALA A 299 -5.69 -9.65 2.22
N GLY A 300 -5.31 -8.41 2.54
CA GLY A 300 -5.79 -7.19 1.89
C GLY A 300 -5.35 -7.11 0.43
N LEU A 301 -4.03 -7.16 0.19
CA LEU A 301 -3.44 -7.14 -1.15
C LEU A 301 -3.99 -8.25 -2.06
N ARG A 302 -4.12 -9.49 -1.55
CA ARG A 302 -4.71 -10.60 -2.32
C ARG A 302 -6.15 -10.33 -2.75
N ARG A 303 -6.97 -9.70 -1.90
CA ARG A 303 -8.36 -9.34 -2.23
C ARG A 303 -8.44 -8.19 -3.24
N ALA A 304 -7.54 -7.22 -3.14
CA ALA A 304 -7.45 -6.14 -4.12
C ALA A 304 -6.95 -6.62 -5.49
N LEU A 305 -5.95 -7.53 -5.51
CA LEU A 305 -5.43 -8.12 -6.74
C LEU A 305 -6.52 -8.84 -7.56
N VAL A 306 -7.41 -9.59 -6.92
CA VAL A 306 -8.54 -10.25 -7.60
C VAL A 306 -9.45 -9.21 -8.29
N ARG A 307 -9.79 -8.10 -7.62
CA ARG A 307 -10.57 -7.01 -8.22
C ARG A 307 -9.86 -6.37 -9.42
N VAL A 308 -8.55 -6.17 -9.35
CA VAL A 308 -7.74 -5.69 -10.50
C VAL A 308 -7.78 -6.68 -11.67
N GLN A 309 -7.80 -7.99 -11.40
CA GLN A 309 -7.95 -9.03 -12.43
C GLN A 309 -9.37 -9.09 -13.02
N GLU A 310 -10.38 -8.63 -12.26
CA GLU A 310 -11.78 -8.45 -12.70
C GLU A 310 -11.99 -7.11 -13.46
N GLY A 311 -10.94 -6.30 -13.65
CA GLY A 311 -10.98 -5.01 -14.37
C GLY A 311 -11.27 -3.78 -13.50
N ASP A 312 -11.41 -3.93 -12.18
CA ASP A 312 -11.61 -2.82 -11.24
C ASP A 312 -10.26 -2.16 -10.90
N PHE A 313 -9.93 -1.11 -11.64
CA PHE A 313 -8.71 -0.31 -11.45
C PHE A 313 -8.87 0.89 -10.50
N ASP A 314 -10.06 1.09 -9.90
CA ASP A 314 -10.26 2.11 -8.86
C ASP A 314 -9.99 1.58 -7.44
N VAL A 315 -9.83 0.26 -7.28
CA VAL A 315 -9.46 -0.36 -6.00
C VAL A 315 -8.10 0.13 -5.48
N ARG A 316 -8.06 0.50 -4.19
CA ARG A 316 -6.83 0.89 -3.48
C ARG A 316 -6.71 0.17 -2.15
N VAL A 317 -5.48 -0.11 -1.74
CA VAL A 317 -5.15 -0.74 -0.45
C VAL A 317 -4.66 0.33 0.54
N PRO A 318 -5.22 0.42 1.75
CA PRO A 318 -4.77 1.41 2.75
C PRO A 318 -3.34 1.10 3.22
N VAL A 319 -2.44 2.08 3.09
CA VAL A 319 -1.03 1.99 3.49
C VAL A 319 -0.90 2.48 4.93
N TYR A 320 -0.64 1.59 5.89
CA TYR A 320 -0.53 1.93 7.32
C TYR A 320 0.76 1.40 7.98
N ASP A 321 1.68 0.87 7.19
CA ASP A 321 2.98 0.39 7.64
C ASP A 321 4.10 1.16 6.91
N GLY A 322 5.22 1.40 7.59
CA GLY A 322 6.43 1.95 6.97
C GLY A 322 7.41 0.87 6.49
N SER A 323 7.11 -0.41 6.74
CA SER A 323 8.03 -1.54 6.52
C SER A 323 8.15 -1.98 5.06
N GLN A 324 8.74 -3.17 4.84
CA GLN A 324 8.68 -3.89 3.56
C GLN A 324 7.23 -4.05 3.05
N ILE A 325 6.27 -4.32 3.95
CA ILE A 325 4.86 -4.48 3.60
C ILE A 325 4.27 -3.15 3.11
N GLY A 326 4.55 -2.04 3.80
CA GLY A 326 4.09 -0.71 3.39
C GLY A 326 4.54 -0.34 1.98
N ARG A 327 5.81 -0.62 1.65
CA ARG A 327 6.35 -0.42 0.29
C ARG A 327 5.69 -1.30 -0.76
N LEU A 328 5.30 -2.53 -0.42
CA LEU A 328 4.51 -3.39 -1.30
C LEU A 328 3.09 -2.85 -1.53
N GLN A 329 2.44 -2.29 -0.50
CA GLN A 329 1.13 -1.65 -0.62
C GLN A 329 1.19 -0.38 -1.48
N LEU A 330 2.23 0.44 -1.33
CA LEU A 330 2.47 1.62 -2.17
C LEU A 330 2.69 1.23 -3.63
N GLY A 331 3.63 0.32 -3.91
CA GLY A 331 3.92 -0.14 -5.28
C GLY A 331 2.73 -0.82 -5.95
N PHE A 332 1.86 -1.51 -5.18
CA PHE A 332 0.59 -2.03 -5.68
C PHE A 332 -0.36 -0.90 -6.11
N ASN A 333 -0.56 0.13 -5.26
CA ASN A 333 -1.41 1.27 -5.59
C ASN A 333 -0.87 2.08 -6.78
N GLU A 334 0.45 2.24 -6.90
CA GLU A 334 1.12 2.87 -8.05
C GLU A 334 0.91 2.06 -9.34
N MET A 335 1.08 0.73 -9.28
CA MET A 335 0.81 -0.17 -10.40
C MET A 335 -0.66 -0.08 -10.86
N VAL A 336 -1.61 -0.12 -9.94
CA VAL A 336 -3.06 -0.05 -10.25
C VAL A 336 -3.43 1.32 -10.84
N ALA A 337 -2.89 2.42 -10.32
CA ALA A 337 -3.06 3.74 -10.93
C ALA A 337 -2.49 3.80 -12.37
N GLY A 338 -1.37 3.13 -12.63
CA GLY A 338 -0.80 2.99 -13.97
C GLY A 338 -1.61 2.09 -14.92
N LEU A 339 -2.36 1.12 -14.39
CA LEU A 339 -3.32 0.32 -15.16
C LEU A 339 -4.58 1.14 -15.49
N ALA A 340 -5.15 1.84 -14.50
CA ALA A 340 -6.29 2.73 -14.69
C ALA A 340 -6.04 3.77 -15.78
N GLU A 341 -4.86 4.40 -15.78
CA GLU A 341 -4.50 5.40 -16.79
C GLU A 341 -4.32 4.78 -18.20
N ARG A 342 -3.78 3.56 -18.29
CA ARG A 342 -3.68 2.84 -19.56
C ARG A 342 -5.05 2.47 -20.14
N GLU A 343 -6.01 2.06 -19.30
CA GLU A 343 -7.34 1.72 -19.80
C GLU A 343 -8.11 2.98 -20.22
N ARG A 344 -8.03 4.10 -19.48
CA ARG A 344 -8.57 5.41 -19.94
C ARG A 344 -8.01 5.83 -21.30
N ILE A 345 -6.70 5.66 -21.50
CA ILE A 345 -6.04 5.93 -22.78
C ILE A 345 -6.61 5.00 -23.87
N ARG A 346 -6.81 3.72 -23.57
CA ARG A 346 -7.39 2.73 -24.50
C ARG A 346 -8.84 3.06 -24.86
N GLU A 347 -9.70 3.39 -23.89
CA GLU A 347 -11.08 3.84 -24.09
C GLU A 347 -11.14 5.09 -24.98
N ALA A 348 -10.27 6.07 -24.70
CA ALA A 348 -10.16 7.28 -25.51
C ALA A 348 -9.73 6.98 -26.95
N PHE A 349 -8.73 6.12 -27.17
CA PHE A 349 -8.29 5.74 -28.52
C PHE A 349 -9.31 4.87 -29.27
N GLY A 350 -10.05 4.00 -28.57
CA GLY A 350 -11.15 3.21 -29.14
C GLY A 350 -12.33 4.05 -29.65
N THR A 351 -12.38 5.34 -29.30
CA THR A 351 -13.33 6.32 -29.86
C THR A 351 -12.85 6.92 -31.19
N TYR A 352 -11.58 6.73 -31.58
CA TYR A 352 -10.94 7.41 -32.72
C TYR A 352 -10.26 6.47 -33.74
N VAL A 353 -10.12 5.18 -33.44
CA VAL A 353 -9.56 4.16 -34.34
C VAL A 353 -10.62 3.09 -34.56
N ASP A 354 -10.81 2.69 -35.82
CA ASP A 354 -11.72 1.59 -36.17
C ASP A 354 -11.27 0.29 -35.46
N PRO A 355 -12.19 -0.49 -34.83
CA PRO A 355 -11.83 -1.72 -34.12
C PRO A 355 -11.04 -2.73 -34.96
N GLU A 356 -11.30 -2.85 -36.27
CA GLU A 356 -10.57 -3.78 -37.15
C GLU A 356 -9.13 -3.29 -37.36
N VAL A 357 -8.94 -1.99 -37.60
CA VAL A 357 -7.62 -1.36 -37.74
C VAL A 357 -6.83 -1.42 -36.42
N ALA A 358 -7.50 -1.25 -35.28
CA ALA A 358 -6.88 -1.35 -33.97
C ALA A 358 -6.43 -2.78 -33.64
N ALA A 359 -7.21 -3.80 -34.03
CA ALA A 359 -6.85 -5.21 -33.85
C ALA A 359 -5.64 -5.60 -34.71
N HIS A 360 -5.68 -5.31 -36.01
CA HIS A 360 -4.61 -5.63 -36.96
C HIS A 360 -3.26 -4.99 -36.54
N ILE A 361 -3.26 -3.72 -36.09
CA ILE A 361 -2.06 -3.04 -35.56
C ILE A 361 -1.54 -3.69 -34.26
N LEU A 362 -2.38 -4.32 -33.45
CA LEU A 362 -2.00 -4.99 -32.21
C LEU A 362 -1.49 -6.43 -32.42
N GLU A 363 -1.96 -7.13 -33.46
CA GLU A 363 -1.57 -8.51 -33.76
C GLU A 363 -0.29 -8.59 -34.61
N GLU A 364 -0.18 -7.77 -35.65
CA GLU A 364 0.97 -7.79 -36.58
C GLU A 364 2.05 -6.76 -36.20
N GLY A 365 1.67 -5.74 -35.43
CA GLY A 365 2.52 -4.58 -35.13
C GLY A 365 2.52 -3.55 -36.28
N VAL A 366 3.14 -2.39 -36.04
CA VAL A 366 3.32 -1.39 -37.10
C VAL A 366 4.55 -1.76 -37.92
N ASP A 367 4.37 -2.62 -38.91
CA ASP A 367 5.41 -2.86 -39.90
C ASP A 367 5.60 -1.59 -40.75
N ALA A 368 6.77 -0.95 -40.61
CA ALA A 368 6.99 0.41 -41.09
C ALA A 368 7.16 0.52 -42.62
N ALA A 369 7.15 -0.63 -43.32
CA ALA A 369 7.09 -0.73 -44.76
C ALA A 369 5.62 -0.65 -45.25
N GLY A 370 5.09 0.58 -45.32
CA GLY A 370 3.69 0.81 -45.73
C GLY A 370 3.36 0.21 -47.12
N GLU A 371 2.25 -0.51 -47.19
CA GLU A 371 1.79 -1.27 -48.35
C GLU A 371 1.15 -0.38 -49.45
N GLU A 372 1.39 -0.72 -50.73
CA GLU A 372 0.69 -0.10 -51.87
C GLU A 372 -0.63 -0.86 -52.18
N VAL A 373 -1.70 -0.48 -51.48
CA VAL A 373 -3.04 -1.08 -51.64
C VAL A 373 -3.86 -0.36 -52.73
N GLU A 374 -4.53 -1.10 -53.62
CA GLU A 374 -5.47 -0.51 -54.60
C GLU A 374 -6.79 -0.13 -53.92
N VAL A 375 -7.06 1.18 -53.80
CA VAL A 375 -8.23 1.72 -53.08
C VAL A 375 -9.14 2.57 -53.96
N THR A 376 -10.46 2.38 -53.82
CA THR A 376 -11.47 3.25 -54.46
C THR A 376 -11.85 4.39 -53.51
N LEU A 377 -11.62 5.63 -53.92
CA LEU A 377 -11.93 6.82 -53.13
C LEU A 377 -13.28 7.42 -53.52
N MET A 378 -14.24 7.42 -52.59
CA MET A 378 -15.52 8.11 -52.72
C MET A 378 -15.47 9.47 -52.04
N PHE A 379 -15.85 10.53 -52.77
CA PHE A 379 -16.03 11.86 -52.20
C PHE A 379 -17.53 12.17 -52.06
N ILE A 380 -17.91 12.68 -50.89
CA ILE A 380 -19.26 13.18 -50.58
C ILE A 380 -19.08 14.60 -50.07
N ASP A 381 -19.90 15.53 -50.55
CA ASP A 381 -19.92 16.93 -50.14
C ASP A 381 -21.37 17.41 -49.96
N VAL A 382 -21.56 18.41 -49.10
CA VAL A 382 -22.88 18.98 -48.79
C VAL A 382 -23.00 20.31 -49.54
N ARG A 383 -23.95 20.37 -50.48
CA ARG A 383 -24.23 21.59 -51.27
C ARG A 383 -24.50 22.77 -50.33
N ASP A 384 -23.85 23.89 -50.64
CA ASP A 384 -23.99 25.18 -49.97
C ASP A 384 -23.71 25.17 -48.46
N PHE A 385 -22.94 24.17 -47.98
CA PHE A 385 -22.57 24.01 -46.57
C PHE A 385 -21.89 25.24 -45.97
N THR A 386 -21.11 26.00 -46.75
CA THR A 386 -20.45 27.23 -46.28
C THR A 386 -21.48 28.27 -45.83
N GLY A 387 -22.50 28.57 -46.65
CA GLY A 387 -23.54 29.54 -46.29
C GLY A 387 -24.36 29.06 -45.09
N PHE A 388 -24.73 27.77 -45.08
CA PHE A 388 -25.37 27.15 -43.91
C PHE A 388 -24.54 27.31 -42.62
N ALA A 389 -23.22 27.13 -42.69
CA ALA A 389 -22.32 27.24 -41.54
C ALA A 389 -22.00 28.69 -41.12
N GLU A 390 -22.21 29.67 -42.00
CA GLU A 390 -22.07 31.11 -41.70
C GLU A 390 -23.35 31.70 -41.09
N GLU A 391 -24.53 31.18 -41.46
CA GLU A 391 -25.83 31.66 -40.97
C GLU A 391 -26.36 30.90 -39.72
N THR A 392 -25.85 29.70 -39.43
CA THR A 392 -26.40 28.80 -38.39
C THR A 392 -25.52 28.71 -37.13
N PRO A 393 -26.10 28.68 -35.90
CA PRO A 393 -25.35 28.46 -34.67
C PRO A 393 -24.48 27.19 -34.68
N ALA A 394 -23.25 27.28 -34.17
CA ALA A 394 -22.25 26.21 -34.29
C ALA A 394 -22.68 24.85 -33.69
N ASN A 395 -23.50 24.85 -32.65
CA ASN A 395 -24.11 23.65 -32.06
C ASN A 395 -25.11 22.96 -33.02
N GLU A 396 -25.86 23.74 -33.80
CA GLU A 396 -26.82 23.22 -34.78
C GLU A 396 -26.12 22.75 -36.06
N VAL A 397 -25.05 23.44 -36.48
CA VAL A 397 -24.15 22.99 -37.56
C VAL A 397 -23.52 21.64 -37.20
N VAL A 398 -22.92 21.51 -36.01
CA VAL A 398 -22.36 20.25 -35.52
C VAL A 398 -23.45 19.17 -35.40
N GLY A 399 -24.64 19.52 -34.90
CA GLY A 399 -25.78 18.60 -34.85
C GLY A 399 -26.22 18.10 -36.23
N ALA A 400 -26.18 18.94 -37.27
CA ALA A 400 -26.49 18.54 -38.64
C ALA A 400 -25.43 17.61 -39.24
N ILE A 401 -24.14 17.89 -38.98
CA ILE A 401 -23.02 17.03 -39.37
C ILE A 401 -23.11 15.66 -38.69
N ASN A 402 -23.40 15.62 -37.39
CA ASN A 402 -23.51 14.37 -36.64
C ASN A 402 -24.66 13.51 -37.17
N ARG A 403 -25.85 14.08 -37.42
CA ARG A 403 -26.97 13.36 -38.06
C ARG A 403 -26.65 12.82 -39.45
N LEU A 404 -25.79 13.51 -40.21
CA LEU A 404 -25.31 13.04 -41.51
C LEU A 404 -24.37 11.83 -41.35
N PHE A 405 -23.42 11.88 -40.41
CA PHE A 405 -22.53 10.75 -40.12
C PHE A 405 -23.28 9.56 -39.52
N GLU A 406 -24.22 9.76 -38.59
CA GLU A 406 -25.13 8.73 -38.05
C GLU A 406 -25.86 7.94 -39.14
N ARG A 407 -26.11 8.56 -40.31
CA ARG A 407 -26.78 7.93 -41.45
C ARG A 407 -25.82 7.27 -42.43
N ILE A 408 -24.63 7.81 -42.62
CA ILE A 408 -23.64 7.34 -43.61
C ILE A 408 -22.71 6.27 -43.03
N VAL A 409 -22.25 6.43 -41.78
CA VAL A 409 -21.29 5.53 -41.12
C VAL A 409 -21.78 4.06 -41.10
N PRO A 410 -23.03 3.73 -40.72
CA PRO A 410 -23.50 2.34 -40.73
C PRO A 410 -23.51 1.71 -42.13
N VAL A 411 -23.76 2.49 -43.18
CA VAL A 411 -23.75 2.02 -44.57
C VAL A 411 -22.32 1.74 -45.05
N ILE A 412 -21.35 2.54 -44.61
CA ILE A 412 -19.93 2.33 -44.92
C ILE A 412 -19.40 1.05 -44.25
N HIS A 413 -19.66 0.83 -42.96
CA HIS A 413 -19.24 -0.41 -42.28
C HIS A 413 -19.94 -1.65 -42.85
N ALA A 414 -21.24 -1.57 -43.19
CA ALA A 414 -21.98 -2.68 -43.80
C ALA A 414 -21.45 -3.11 -45.19
N HIS A 415 -20.54 -2.34 -45.78
CA HIS A 415 -19.87 -2.64 -47.04
C HIS A 415 -18.33 -2.67 -46.93
N GLY A 416 -17.78 -2.77 -45.72
CA GLY A 416 -16.35 -3.03 -45.49
C GLY A 416 -15.40 -1.88 -45.87
N GLY A 417 -15.86 -0.63 -45.84
CA GLY A 417 -15.03 0.53 -46.19
C GLY A 417 -14.35 1.20 -44.99
N PRO A 418 -13.02 1.07 -44.78
CA PRO A 418 -12.33 1.77 -43.68
C PRO A 418 -12.34 3.29 -43.91
N GLN A 419 -12.75 4.06 -42.89
CA GLN A 419 -13.08 5.48 -43.05
C GLN A 419 -11.86 6.42 -42.96
N LEU A 420 -11.20 6.67 -44.10
CA LEU A 420 -10.11 7.65 -44.22
C LEU A 420 -10.58 9.10 -43.98
N ARG A 421 -10.26 9.65 -42.80
CA ARG A 421 -10.78 10.95 -42.33
C ARG A 421 -10.15 12.17 -43.04
N HIS A 422 -10.99 13.13 -43.40
CA HIS A 422 -10.61 14.34 -44.14
C HIS A 422 -9.65 15.27 -43.35
N ARG A 423 -8.44 15.47 -43.86
CA ARG A 423 -7.48 16.50 -43.38
C ARG A 423 -7.89 17.88 -43.89
N ARG A 424 -8.05 18.90 -43.03
CA ARG A 424 -8.33 20.28 -43.48
C ARG A 424 -7.19 20.78 -44.39
N ARG A 425 -7.55 21.48 -45.49
CA ARG A 425 -6.58 22.18 -46.36
C ARG A 425 -6.02 23.41 -45.63
N GLY A 426 -4.87 23.24 -44.98
CA GLY A 426 -3.88 24.31 -44.83
C GLY A 426 -2.83 24.16 -45.94
N GLU A 427 -2.34 25.26 -46.48
CA GLU A 427 -1.36 25.22 -47.56
C GLU A 427 0.00 24.70 -47.09
N HIS A 428 0.52 23.65 -47.73
CA HIS A 428 1.96 23.61 -48.04
C HIS A 428 2.28 22.67 -49.20
N ARG A 429 3.04 23.20 -50.17
CA ARG A 429 3.35 22.56 -51.45
C ARG A 429 4.54 21.59 -51.33
N ARG A 430 4.30 20.31 -51.00
CA ARG A 430 5.25 19.22 -51.26
C ARG A 430 4.66 18.21 -52.26
N ARG A 431 5.49 17.78 -53.21
CA ARG A 431 5.15 16.77 -54.21
C ARG A 431 5.46 15.38 -53.65
N SER A 432 4.42 14.61 -53.35
CA SER A 432 4.49 13.14 -53.31
C SER A 432 3.85 12.62 -54.61
N ALA A 433 4.50 11.69 -55.29
CA ALA A 433 4.14 11.34 -56.67
C ALA A 433 3.22 10.11 -56.73
N VAL A 434 1.92 10.34 -56.95
CA VAL A 434 1.00 9.28 -57.42
C VAL A 434 0.94 9.37 -58.94
N ARG A 435 1.68 8.50 -59.64
CA ARG A 435 1.71 8.47 -61.11
C ARG A 435 0.53 7.63 -61.63
N VAL A 436 -0.63 8.26 -61.78
CA VAL A 436 -1.82 7.62 -62.39
C VAL A 436 -1.53 7.27 -63.85
N GLN A 437 -1.31 5.98 -64.12
CA GLN A 437 -1.04 5.44 -65.45
C GLN A 437 -2.35 5.38 -66.26
N ARG A 438 -2.64 6.42 -67.06
CA ARG A 438 -3.78 6.42 -67.98
C ARG A 438 -3.54 5.45 -69.15
N ASP A 439 -4.12 4.25 -69.10
CA ASP A 439 -4.17 3.38 -70.28
C ASP A 439 -4.98 4.05 -71.41
N ARG A 440 -4.44 3.98 -72.62
CA ARG A 440 -5.04 4.50 -73.86
C ARG A 440 -4.80 3.51 -74.99
N ARG A 441 -5.70 2.53 -75.10
CA ARG A 441 -5.77 1.62 -76.26
C ARG A 441 -5.87 2.38 -77.59
N ARG A 442 -4.78 2.39 -78.36
CA ARG A 442 -4.76 2.43 -79.83
C ARG A 442 -3.59 1.56 -80.31
N GLY A 443 -3.78 0.85 -81.42
CA GLY A 443 -2.79 -0.09 -81.95
C GLY A 443 -2.39 0.18 -83.40
N GLN A 444 -1.75 -0.83 -83.99
CA GLN A 444 -1.29 -0.99 -85.38
C GLN A 444 0.16 -0.60 -85.75
N ARG A 445 0.94 -1.67 -86.00
CA ARG A 445 1.73 -1.98 -87.23
C ARG A 445 3.21 -1.55 -87.39
N ARG A 446 4.06 -2.60 -87.32
CA ARG A 446 5.11 -3.05 -88.28
C ARG A 446 6.51 -2.38 -88.30
N GLY A 447 7.52 -3.24 -88.48
CA GLY A 447 8.95 -2.97 -88.80
C GLY A 447 9.88 -3.26 -87.60
N SER A 448 10.82 -4.22 -87.54
CA SER A 448 11.94 -4.64 -88.44
C SER A 448 13.09 -3.60 -88.51
N SER A 449 14.37 -3.91 -88.25
CA SER A 449 15.09 -5.20 -88.05
C SER A 449 16.55 -5.04 -87.56
N ARG A 450 17.17 -6.10 -87.00
CA ARG A 450 18.64 -6.36 -86.78
C ARG A 450 19.36 -5.38 -85.81
N GLY A 451 20.13 -5.80 -84.79
CA GLY A 451 21.50 -6.41 -84.82
C GLY A 451 22.52 -5.36 -84.30
N SER A 452 23.67 -5.62 -83.67
CA SER A 452 24.39 -6.83 -83.21
C SER A 452 25.56 -6.45 -82.24
N ASP A 453 26.01 -7.36 -81.37
CA ASP A 453 27.13 -7.23 -80.39
C ASP A 453 28.52 -7.70 -80.92
N PRO A 454 29.67 -7.55 -80.19
CA PRO A 454 30.04 -6.61 -79.10
C PRO A 454 31.25 -5.70 -79.51
N PRO A 455 32.57 -5.80 -79.16
CA PRO A 455 33.39 -6.68 -78.27
C PRO A 455 34.27 -5.91 -77.20
N ASP A 456 35.35 -6.57 -76.71
CA ASP A 456 36.32 -6.19 -75.66
C ASP A 456 37.37 -5.07 -75.92
N GLY A 457 38.02 -4.58 -74.84
CA GLY A 457 39.32 -3.87 -74.85
C GLY A 457 39.88 -3.54 -73.44
N ARG A 458 41.21 -3.60 -73.21
CA ARG A 458 41.87 -3.46 -71.88
C ARG A 458 43.15 -2.57 -71.88
N HIS A 459 43.71 -2.37 -70.67
CA HIS A 459 45.06 -1.82 -70.29
C HIS A 459 45.13 -0.28 -70.04
N GLY A 460 45.97 0.25 -69.12
CA GLY A 460 47.02 -0.35 -68.28
C GLY A 460 47.44 0.47 -67.02
N PRO A 461 48.51 0.08 -66.26
CA PRO A 461 48.69 0.44 -64.82
C PRO A 461 50.11 0.97 -64.37
N ALA A 462 50.23 1.49 -63.12
CA ALA A 462 51.47 1.56 -62.26
C ALA A 462 51.13 2.16 -60.85
N HIS A 463 51.48 1.62 -59.66
CA HIS A 463 52.80 1.52 -58.94
C HIS A 463 53.31 2.86 -58.30
N ARG A 464 53.96 2.95 -57.10
CA ARG A 464 54.63 1.99 -56.16
C ARG A 464 54.63 2.49 -54.65
N PRO A 465 55.37 1.94 -53.63
CA PRO A 465 54.94 1.91 -52.21
C PRO A 465 55.95 2.46 -51.15
N HIS A 466 55.64 2.35 -49.83
CA HIS A 466 56.60 2.23 -48.71
C HIS A 466 55.93 1.69 -47.40
N ARG A 467 56.64 1.45 -46.27
CA ARG A 467 57.24 0.15 -45.89
C ARG A 467 57.45 -0.01 -44.34
N GLY A 468 57.03 -1.15 -43.75
CA GLY A 468 57.49 -1.68 -42.44
C GLY A 468 56.68 -1.30 -41.17
N ALA A 469 56.92 -1.86 -39.97
CA ALA A 469 57.53 -3.15 -39.57
C ALA A 469 57.40 -3.41 -38.03
N VAL A 470 57.32 -4.69 -37.60
CA VAL A 470 57.46 -5.22 -36.20
C VAL A 470 56.33 -4.85 -35.19
N GLY A 471 55.82 -5.72 -34.30
CA GLY A 471 55.89 -7.19 -34.21
C GLY A 471 55.77 -7.77 -32.78
N ARG A 472 55.14 -8.97 -32.63
CA ARG A 472 55.03 -9.83 -31.40
C ARG A 472 54.22 -9.22 -30.22
N ARG A 473 53.71 -9.94 -29.21
CA ARG A 473 53.51 -11.38 -28.81
C ARG A 473 52.39 -11.39 -27.71
N SER A 474 51.69 -12.47 -27.30
CA SER A 474 51.13 -13.67 -27.97
C SER A 474 50.37 -14.56 -26.95
N GLY A 475 49.14 -15.00 -27.24
CA GLY A 475 48.37 -15.97 -26.45
C GLY A 475 47.21 -15.37 -25.63
N GLY A 476 46.13 -16.11 -25.31
CA GLY A 476 45.81 -17.48 -25.72
C GLY A 476 44.46 -18.00 -25.19
N ALA A 477 43.72 -18.65 -26.09
CA ALA A 477 42.83 -19.83 -25.96
C ALA A 477 42.58 -20.46 -24.56
N ARG A 478 41.46 -21.15 -24.28
CA ARG A 478 40.18 -21.49 -24.97
C ARG A 478 39.29 -22.20 -23.93
N GLY A 479 37.98 -22.38 -24.18
CA GLY A 479 37.25 -23.52 -23.57
C GLY A 479 35.83 -23.25 -23.06
N ALA A 480 34.86 -23.82 -23.76
CA ALA A 480 33.49 -24.10 -23.32
C ALA A 480 33.11 -25.48 -23.93
N PRO A 481 31.91 -26.03 -23.69
CA PRO A 481 31.23 -26.29 -22.41
C PRO A 481 30.79 -27.78 -22.31
N ARG A 482 30.22 -28.23 -21.16
CA ARG A 482 28.99 -29.08 -21.14
C ARG A 482 28.47 -29.47 -19.75
N VAL A 483 27.14 -29.37 -19.62
CA VAL A 483 26.16 -30.29 -19.02
C VAL A 483 26.65 -31.41 -18.09
N GLY A 484 26.04 -31.49 -16.90
CA GLY A 484 25.95 -32.67 -16.03
C GLY A 484 24.68 -32.59 -15.16
N ALA A 485 24.10 -33.73 -14.78
CA ALA A 485 22.89 -33.84 -13.96
C ALA A 485 23.07 -34.95 -12.89
N GLN A 486 22.08 -35.13 -12.01
CA GLN A 486 22.13 -35.91 -10.74
C GLN A 486 22.93 -35.19 -9.62
N GLY A 487 22.62 -35.38 -8.34
CA GLY A 487 21.48 -36.07 -7.72
C GLY A 487 21.68 -36.31 -6.21
N GLN A 488 20.58 -36.34 -5.45
CA GLN A 488 20.42 -36.85 -4.07
C GLN A 488 21.46 -36.50 -3.00
N ALA A 489 21.03 -35.70 -2.01
CA ALA A 489 21.30 -35.86 -0.58
C ALA A 489 20.10 -35.29 0.20
#